data_AF-A0A6H2EL26-F1
#
_entry.id   AF-A0A6H2EL26-F1
#
_cell.length_a   1.000
_cell.length_b   1.000
_cell.length_c   1.000
_cell.angle_alpha   90.00
_cell.angle_beta   90.00
_cell.angle_gamma   90.00
#
_symmetry.space_group_name_H-M   'P 1'
#
loop_
_entity.id
_entity.type
_entity.pdbx_description
1 polymer ?
#
loop_
_entity_poly.entity_id
_entity_poly.type
_entity_poly.pdbx_seq_one_letter_code
_entity_poly.pdbx_strand_id
1 'polypeptide(L)'
;MLMSNRSPRSQREKISIFFSTLLANIVASDADKDAFAGLTREVPEDARTKYTYEITHLRADGKETTVKFFVYENYPYVMSTGIPLLAPLTWELSKEELAVLGDPLAHRSQ
;
A
#
# COMPACT_ATOMS: atom_id res chain seq x y z
N MET A 1 -31.36 14.71 17.00
CA MET A 1 -30.78 13.55 16.30
C MET A 1 -30.34 14.02 14.92
N LEU A 2 -29.04 14.18 14.68
CA LEU A 2 -28.47 14.43 13.35
C LEU A 2 -27.45 13.32 13.10
N MET A 3 -27.86 12.33 12.30
CA MET A 3 -26.99 11.25 11.86
C MET A 3 -25.98 11.84 10.87
N SER A 4 -24.73 11.97 11.31
CA SER A 4 -23.61 12.33 10.45
C SER A 4 -23.30 11.17 9.51
N ASN A 5 -23.83 11.28 8.29
CA ASN A 5 -23.62 10.31 7.22
C ASN A 5 -22.21 10.47 6.62
N ARG A 6 -21.15 10.04 7.33
CA ARG A 6 -19.81 9.92 6.74
C ARG A 6 -19.72 8.61 5.96
N SER A 7 -19.91 8.74 4.65
CA SER A 7 -19.86 7.69 3.64
C SER A 7 -18.51 6.94 3.60
N PRO A 8 -18.49 5.63 3.28
CA PRO A 8 -17.29 4.80 3.10
C PRO A 8 -16.32 5.22 1.97
N ARG A 9 -16.56 6.34 1.28
CA ARG A 9 -15.61 6.94 0.32
C ARG A 9 -14.27 7.33 0.98
N SER A 10 -14.23 7.64 2.27
CA SER A 10 -13.08 8.31 2.90
C SER A 10 -11.84 7.46 3.21
N GLN A 11 -11.92 6.13 3.30
CA GLN A 11 -10.77 5.27 3.65
C GLN A 11 -10.15 4.56 2.45
N ARG A 12 -10.98 4.00 1.55
CA ARG A 12 -10.47 3.39 0.30
C ARG A 12 -9.72 4.40 -0.55
N GLU A 13 -10.23 5.63 -0.61
CA GLU A 13 -9.58 6.72 -1.33
C GLU A 13 -8.24 7.10 -0.70
N LYS A 14 -8.14 7.17 0.64
CA LYS A 14 -6.86 7.39 1.34
C LYS A 14 -5.86 6.29 1.11
N ILE A 15 -6.28 5.02 1.17
CA ILE A 15 -5.39 3.87 0.92
C ILE A 15 -4.90 3.88 -0.53
N SER A 16 -5.80 4.17 -1.48
CA SER A 16 -5.44 4.31 -2.90
C SER A 16 -4.44 5.45 -3.13
N ILE A 17 -4.69 6.62 -2.54
CA ILE A 17 -3.78 7.78 -2.61
C ILE A 17 -2.44 7.45 -1.95
N PHE A 18 -2.43 6.77 -0.80
CA PHE A 18 -1.22 6.36 -0.09
C PHE A 18 -0.33 5.51 -1.00
N PHE A 19 -0.87 4.40 -1.52
CA PHE A 19 -0.09 3.51 -2.39
C PHE A 19 0.29 4.17 -3.72
N SER A 20 -0.58 5.01 -4.30
CA SER A 20 -0.27 5.75 -5.53
C SER A 20 0.87 6.76 -5.32
N THR A 21 0.84 7.50 -4.21
CA THR A 21 1.89 8.47 -3.84
C THR A 21 3.21 7.75 -3.58
N LEU A 22 3.14 6.63 -2.87
CA LEU A 22 4.33 5.84 -2.57
C LEU A 22 4.97 5.27 -3.84
N LEU A 23 4.19 4.70 -4.75
CA LEU A 23 4.69 4.25 -6.06
C LEU A 23 5.26 5.41 -6.89
N ALA A 24 4.60 6.57 -6.89
CA ALA A 24 5.08 7.74 -7.62
C ALA A 24 6.43 8.23 -7.08
N ASN A 25 6.63 8.22 -5.75
CA ASN A 25 7.90 8.59 -5.14
C ASN A 25 9.02 7.60 -5.53
N ILE A 26 8.72 6.30 -5.60
CA ILE A 26 9.69 5.28 -6.01
C ILE A 26 10.10 5.48 -7.47
N VAL A 27 9.14 5.64 -8.38
CA VAL A 27 9.40 5.85 -9.82
C VAL A 27 10.10 7.19 -10.08
N ALA A 28 9.70 8.25 -9.38
CA ALA A 28 10.36 9.55 -9.49
C ALA A 28 11.80 9.55 -8.93
N SER A 29 12.10 8.62 -8.01
CA SER A 29 13.43 8.44 -7.41
C SER A 29 14.38 7.57 -8.23
N ASP A 30 14.07 7.26 -9.50
CA ASP A 30 14.96 6.60 -10.48
C ASP A 30 16.36 7.26 -10.64
N ALA A 31 16.60 8.39 -9.97
CA ALA A 31 17.89 9.07 -9.92
C ALA A 31 18.86 8.57 -8.82
N ASP A 32 18.41 7.80 -7.82
CA ASP A 32 19.26 7.39 -6.69
C ASP A 32 19.14 5.88 -6.41
N LYS A 33 20.18 5.11 -6.75
CA LYS A 33 20.24 3.65 -6.54
C LYS A 33 20.05 3.27 -5.07
N ASP A 34 20.39 4.18 -4.15
CA ASP A 34 20.23 4.00 -2.72
C ASP A 34 18.77 4.01 -2.28
N ALA A 35 17.88 4.69 -3.02
CA ALA A 35 16.45 4.69 -2.74
C ALA A 35 15.82 3.29 -2.93
N PHE A 36 16.36 2.49 -3.86
CA PHE A 36 15.89 1.12 -4.12
C PHE A 36 16.51 0.07 -3.18
N ALA A 37 17.67 0.34 -2.59
CA ALA A 37 18.34 -0.59 -1.68
C ALA A 37 17.49 -0.89 -0.42
N GLY A 38 16.69 0.07 0.03
CA GLY A 38 15.73 -0.12 1.13
C GLY A 38 14.42 -0.81 0.75
N LEU A 39 14.13 -0.93 -0.55
CA LEU A 39 12.84 -1.38 -1.11
C LEU A 39 12.85 -2.87 -1.53
N THR A 40 13.93 -3.59 -1.29
CA THR A 40 14.12 -4.98 -1.75
C THR A 40 14.49 -5.92 -0.62
N ARG A 41 14.12 -5.59 0.63
CA ARG A 41 14.31 -6.48 1.76
C ARG A 41 13.51 -7.77 1.55
N GLU A 42 14.16 -8.90 1.78
CA GLU A 42 13.46 -10.18 1.83
C GLU A 42 12.47 -10.19 2.99
N VAL A 43 11.26 -10.66 2.71
CA VAL A 43 10.25 -10.87 3.74
C VAL A 43 10.63 -12.12 4.53
N PRO A 44 10.68 -12.06 5.87
CA PRO A 44 10.96 -13.24 6.70
C PRO A 44 9.98 -14.39 6.43
N GLU A 45 10.46 -15.64 6.48
CA GLU A 45 9.62 -16.82 6.18
C GLU A 45 8.44 -17.00 7.14
N ASP A 46 8.57 -16.49 8.37
CA ASP A 46 7.52 -16.53 9.38
C ASP A 46 6.53 -15.36 9.28
N ALA A 47 6.69 -14.47 8.30
CA ALA A 47 5.81 -13.32 8.12
C ALA A 47 4.38 -13.75 7.75
N ARG A 48 3.40 -13.23 8.50
CA ARG A 48 1.98 -13.55 8.32
C ARG A 48 1.26 -12.36 7.72
N THR A 49 0.59 -12.56 6.60
CA THR A 49 -0.20 -11.48 5.97
C THR A 49 -1.43 -11.19 6.83
N LYS A 50 -1.56 -9.95 7.30
CA LYS A 50 -2.75 -9.45 8.01
C LYS A 50 -3.79 -8.91 7.04
N TYR A 51 -3.36 -8.13 6.05
CA TYR A 51 -4.23 -7.52 5.05
C TYR A 51 -3.63 -7.62 3.65
N THR A 52 -4.51 -7.78 2.66
CA THR A 52 -4.15 -7.68 1.24
C THR A 52 -4.98 -6.59 0.59
N TYR A 53 -4.30 -5.65 -0.05
CA TYR A 53 -4.93 -4.60 -0.85
C TYR A 53 -4.64 -4.84 -2.32
N GLU A 54 -5.68 -4.74 -3.15
CA GLU A 54 -5.53 -4.82 -4.59
C GLU A 54 -5.98 -3.50 -5.21
N ILE A 55 -5.10 -2.91 -6.01
CA ILE A 55 -5.37 -1.68 -6.74
C ILE A 55 -5.24 -2.01 -8.22
N THR A 56 -6.37 -1.98 -8.92
CA THR A 56 -6.41 -2.12 -10.37
C THR A 56 -6.50 -0.75 -11.02
N HIS A 57 -5.54 -0.45 -11.88
CA HIS A 57 -5.51 0.75 -12.69
C HIS A 57 -5.81 0.39 -14.15
N LEU A 58 -6.86 0.99 -14.71
CA LEU A 58 -7.14 0.92 -16.14
C LEU A 58 -6.27 1.95 -16.87
N ARG A 59 -5.34 1.47 -17.69
CA ARG A 59 -4.47 2.32 -18.51
C ARG A 59 -5.24 2.90 -19.69
N ALA A 60 -4.73 4.01 -20.23
CA ALA A 60 -5.31 4.68 -21.39
C ALA A 60 -5.39 3.79 -22.66
N ASP A 61 -4.55 2.75 -22.75
CA ASP A 61 -4.57 1.74 -23.82
C ASP A 61 -5.59 0.61 -23.58
N GLY A 62 -6.46 0.75 -22.59
CA GLY A 62 -7.51 -0.22 -22.25
C GLY A 62 -6.99 -1.46 -21.48
N LYS A 63 -5.70 -1.51 -21.14
CA LYS A 63 -5.13 -2.60 -20.35
C LYS A 63 -5.27 -2.34 -18.87
N GLU A 64 -5.65 -3.36 -18.12
CA GLU A 64 -5.65 -3.30 -16.67
C GLU A 64 -4.29 -3.69 -16.11
N THR A 65 -3.85 -2.99 -15.06
CA THR A 65 -2.68 -3.36 -14.26
C THR A 65 -3.12 -3.44 -12.81
N THR A 66 -2.98 -4.62 -12.22
CA THR A 66 -3.31 -4.84 -10.81
C THR A 66 -2.03 -4.93 -9.99
N VAL A 67 -1.90 -4.03 -9.04
CA VAL A 67 -0.85 -4.06 -8.02
C VAL A 67 -1.44 -4.59 -6.72
N LYS A 68 -0.78 -5.56 -6.11
CA LYS A 68 -1.18 -6.13 -4.82
C LYS A 68 -0.21 -5.68 -3.74
N PHE A 69 -0.74 -5.34 -2.57
CA PHE A 69 0.03 -4.97 -1.39
C PHE A 69 -0.30 -5.91 -0.23
N PHE A 70 0.73 -6.45 0.42
CA PHE A 70 0.62 -7.39 1.53
C PHE A 70 1.16 -6.73 2.78
N VAL A 71 0.29 -6.48 3.77
CA VAL A 71 0.67 -5.90 5.06
C VAL A 71 0.78 -7.03 6.08
N TYR A 72 1.91 -7.11 6.76
CA TYR A 72 2.20 -8.22 7.68
C TYR A 72 1.76 -7.91 9.12
N GLU A 73 1.38 -8.95 9.87
CA GLU A 73 0.95 -8.86 11.27
C GLU A 73 2.13 -8.66 12.22
N ASN A 74 3.17 -9.47 12.03
CA ASN A 74 4.31 -9.62 12.93
C ASN A 74 5.53 -8.82 12.52
N TYR A 75 5.47 -8.13 11.39
CA TYR A 75 6.52 -7.25 10.90
C TYR A 75 5.92 -5.92 10.42
N PRO A 76 6.60 -4.79 10.66
CA PRO A 76 6.16 -3.47 10.19
C PRO A 76 6.46 -3.30 8.70
N TYR A 77 6.14 -4.31 7.87
CA TYR A 77 6.48 -4.33 6.46
C TYR A 77 5.23 -4.34 5.60
N VAL A 78 5.40 -3.82 4.39
CA VAL A 78 4.49 -4.09 3.29
C VAL A 78 5.30 -4.54 2.07
N MET A 79 4.77 -5.53 1.37
CA MET A 79 5.31 -6.01 0.10
C MET A 79 4.32 -5.68 -1.01
N SER A 80 4.83 -5.25 -2.17
CA SER A 80 4.05 -5.04 -3.37
C SER A 80 4.45 -6.00 -4.49
N THR A 81 3.48 -6.40 -5.30
CA THR A 81 3.68 -7.22 -6.51
C THR A 81 2.77 -6.74 -7.64
N GLY A 82 3.10 -7.10 -8.88
CA GLY A 82 2.26 -6.77 -10.05
C GLY A 82 2.57 -5.41 -10.68
N ILE A 83 3.63 -4.73 -10.23
CA ILE A 83 4.14 -3.54 -10.91
C ILE A 83 4.89 -3.99 -12.17
N PRO A 84 4.52 -3.54 -13.38
CA PRO A 84 5.20 -3.95 -14.60
C PRO A 84 6.70 -3.61 -14.56
N LEU A 85 7.54 -4.56 -14.99
CA LEU A 85 8.99 -4.41 -15.11
C LEU A 85 9.77 -4.27 -13.79
N LEU A 86 9.10 -4.34 -12.64
CA LEU A 86 9.75 -4.31 -11.33
C LEU A 86 9.58 -5.65 -10.61
N ALA A 87 10.65 -6.09 -9.94
CA ALA A 87 10.57 -7.17 -8.97
C ALA A 87 9.65 -6.75 -7.80
N PRO A 88 9.16 -7.71 -6.98
CA PRO A 88 8.47 -7.36 -5.75
C PRO A 88 9.27 -6.37 -4.91
N LEU A 89 8.59 -5.35 -4.41
CA LEU A 89 9.20 -4.31 -3.57
C LEU A 89 8.66 -4.47 -2.15
N THR A 90 9.56 -4.49 -1.18
CA THR A 90 9.26 -4.57 0.25
C THR A 90 9.86 -3.38 0.95
N TRP A 91 9.06 -2.69 1.76
CA TRP A 91 9.56 -1.58 2.58
C TRP A 91 8.97 -1.60 3.99
N GLU A 92 9.66 -0.89 4.88
CA GLU A 92 9.26 -0.70 6.26
C GLU A 92 8.25 0.44 6.36
N LEU A 93 7.18 0.18 7.09
CA LEU A 93 6.11 1.11 7.39
C LEU A 93 6.43 1.85 8.69
N SER A 94 6.21 3.15 8.68
CA SER A 94 6.16 3.94 9.92
C SER A 94 4.96 3.54 10.79
N LYS A 95 4.97 3.96 12.06
CA LYS A 95 3.83 3.71 12.97
C LYS A 95 2.55 4.37 12.47
N GLU A 96 2.66 5.55 11.88
CA GLU A 96 1.55 6.29 11.29
C GLU A 96 0.95 5.56 10.09
N GLU A 97 1.80 5.02 9.21
CA GLU A 97 1.37 4.25 8.05
C GLU A 97 0.72 2.92 8.45
N LEU A 98 1.30 2.24 9.44
CA LEU A 98 0.69 1.05 10.05
C LEU A 98 -0.66 1.35 10.70
N ALA A 99 -0.90 2.55 11.21
CA ALA A 99 -2.22 2.91 11.74
C ALA A 99 -3.25 3.12 10.62
N VAL A 100 -2.84 3.67 9.48
CA VAL A 100 -3.70 3.84 8.29
C VAL A 100 -4.06 2.49 7.67
N LEU A 101 -3.10 1.57 7.60
CA LEU A 101 -3.26 0.24 6.98
C LEU A 101 -3.75 -0.83 7.96
N GLY A 102 -3.42 -0.70 9.24
CA GLY A 102 -3.75 -1.65 10.30
C GLY A 102 -5.22 -1.63 10.70
N ASP A 103 -5.99 -0.65 10.19
CA ASP A 103 -7.37 -0.45 10.56
C ASP A 103 -8.28 0.08 9.43
N PRO A 104 -8.66 -0.79 8.48
CA PRO A 104 -9.57 -0.41 7.41
C PRO A 104 -11.00 -0.04 7.90
N LEU A 105 -11.33 -0.21 9.20
CA LEU A 105 -12.70 -0.06 9.73
C LEU A 105 -12.88 0.72 11.05
N ALA A 106 -11.89 0.98 11.91
CA ALA A 106 -12.13 1.49 13.27
C ALA A 106 -12.34 3.00 13.40
N HIS A 107 -12.51 3.71 12.29
CA HIS A 107 -13.15 5.03 12.37
C HIS A 107 -14.69 4.94 12.31
N ARG A 108 -15.27 3.73 12.47
CA ARG A 108 -16.72 3.52 12.64
C ARG A 108 -17.27 3.83 14.04
N SER A 109 -16.48 4.41 14.93
CA SER A 109 -17.01 4.87 16.22
C SER A 109 -16.28 6.12 16.67
N GLN A 110 -16.82 7.28 16.32
CA GLN A 110 -17.04 8.45 17.18
C GLN A 110 -17.82 9.53 16.44
#